data_AF-A0A444JHT9-F1
#
_entry.id   AF-A0A444JHT9-F1
#
_cell.length_a   1.000
_cell.length_b   1.000
_cell.length_c   1.000
_cell.angle_alpha   90.00
_cell.angle_beta   90.00
_cell.angle_gamma   90.00
#
_symmetry.space_group_name_H-M   'P 1'
#
loop_
_entity.id
_entity.type
_entity.pdbx_description
1 polymer ?
#
loop_
_entity_poly.entity_id
_entity_poly.type
_entity_poly.pdbx_seq_one_letter_code
_entity_poly.pdbx_strand_id
1 'polypeptide(L)'
;MNISNSQVNRLRHFVRAGLRSLFRPEPQTAVEWADANYYLPKESAYQEGRWETLPFQRAIMNAMGSDYIREVNVVKSARVGYSKMLLGVYAYFIEHKQRNTLIWLPTDGDAENFMKTHVEPTIRDIPSLLALAPWYGKIIEHKQRNTLIWLPTDGDAENFMKTHVEPTIRDIPSLLALAPWYGK
;
A
#
# COMPACT_ATOMS: atom_id res chain seq x y z
N MET A 1 7.43 45.65 -25.52
CA MET A 1 6.98 44.24 -25.56
C MET A 1 6.16 43.98 -24.31
N ASN A 2 4.86 43.68 -24.45
CA ASN A 2 3.98 43.40 -23.31
C ASN A 2 3.71 41.89 -23.28
N ILE A 3 4.04 41.23 -22.18
CA ILE A 3 3.83 39.79 -22.04
C ILE A 3 2.33 39.54 -21.87
N SER A 4 1.75 38.68 -22.72
CA SER A 4 0.33 38.32 -22.60
C SER A 4 0.06 37.46 -21.37
N ASN A 5 -1.14 37.56 -20.80
CA ASN A 5 -1.57 36.71 -19.67
C ASN A 5 -1.43 35.21 -19.98
N SER A 6 -1.58 34.81 -21.25
CA SER A 6 -1.39 33.42 -21.70
C SER A 6 0.07 32.95 -21.58
N GLN A 7 1.03 33.85 -21.78
CA GLN A 7 2.46 33.56 -21.64
C GLN A 7 2.87 33.50 -20.18
N VAL A 8 2.33 34.38 -19.33
CA VAL A 8 2.54 34.33 -17.87
C VAL A 8 2.01 33.01 -17.28
N ASN A 9 0.81 32.58 -17.69
CA ASN A 9 0.23 31.32 -17.19
C ASN A 9 1.03 30.09 -17.63
N ARG A 10 1.52 30.07 -18.87
CA ARG A 10 2.42 29.01 -19.36
C ARG A 10 3.74 28.98 -18.59
N LEU A 11 4.36 30.15 -18.37
CA LEU A 11 5.58 30.24 -17.58
C LEU A 11 5.37 29.69 -16.17
N ARG A 12 4.29 30.10 -15.49
CA ARG A 12 3.94 29.57 -14.16
C ARG A 12 3.75 28.06 -14.15
N HIS A 13 3.12 27.51 -15.19
CA HIS A 13 2.94 26.06 -15.32
C HIS A 13 4.28 25.32 -15.44
N PHE A 14 5.16 25.76 -16.35
CA PHE A 14 6.46 25.13 -16.55
C PHE A 14 7.39 25.28 -15.34
N VAL A 15 7.38 26.45 -14.68
CA VAL A 15 8.14 26.66 -13.43
C VAL A 15 7.64 25.73 -12.34
N ARG A 16 6.33 25.60 -12.14
CA ARG A 16 5.76 24.65 -11.16
C ARG A 16 6.08 23.20 -11.50
N ALA A 17 6.02 22.82 -12.77
CA ALA A 17 6.37 21.48 -13.21
C ALA A 17 7.85 21.16 -12.97
N GLY A 18 8.75 22.12 -13.26
CA GLY A 18 10.19 21.97 -13.03
C GLY A 18 10.56 21.92 -11.54
N LEU A 19 9.90 22.72 -10.70
CA LEU A 19 10.12 22.72 -9.24
C LEU A 19 9.49 21.52 -8.52
N ARG A 20 8.67 20.72 -9.20
CA ARG A 20 7.99 19.57 -8.59
C ARG A 20 8.96 18.50 -8.08
N SER A 21 10.13 18.36 -8.70
CA SER A 21 11.18 17.43 -8.25
C SER A 21 11.86 17.84 -6.95
N LEU A 22 11.81 19.13 -6.60
CA LEU A 22 12.35 19.67 -5.35
C LEU A 22 11.33 19.63 -4.20
N PHE A 23 10.07 19.31 -4.50
CA PHE A 23 9.04 19.17 -3.49
C PHE A 23 9.30 17.90 -2.68
N ARG A 24 9.56 18.08 -1.39
CA ARG A 24 9.63 16.99 -0.42
C ARG A 24 8.48 17.16 0.58
N PRO A 25 7.58 16.19 0.72
CA PRO A 25 6.53 16.27 1.73
C PRO A 25 7.16 16.30 3.13
N GLU A 26 6.46 16.94 4.07
CA GLU A 26 6.89 17.03 5.48
C GLU A 26 7.07 15.62 6.05
N PRO A 27 8.14 15.32 6.80
CA PRO A 27 8.34 13.99 7.35
C PRO A 27 7.18 13.62 8.28
N GLN A 28 6.33 12.70 7.83
CA GLN A 28 5.17 12.20 8.57
C GLN A 28 5.30 10.69 8.76
N THR A 29 4.89 10.19 9.93
CA THR A 29 4.82 8.75 10.19
C THR A 29 3.63 8.11 9.48
N ALA A 30 3.67 6.79 9.27
CA ALA A 30 2.57 6.08 8.63
C ALA A 30 1.25 6.19 9.42
N VAL A 31 1.34 6.24 10.75
CA VAL A 31 0.17 6.42 11.63
C VAL A 31 -0.43 7.81 11.48
N GLU A 32 0.39 8.86 11.57
CA GLU A 32 -0.09 10.23 11.43
C GLU A 32 -0.74 10.46 10.06
N TRP A 33 -0.16 9.88 9.00
CA TRP A 33 -0.73 9.98 7.66
C TRP A 33 -2.07 9.25 7.57
N ALA A 34 -2.18 8.04 8.17
CA ALA A 34 -3.40 7.26 8.15
C ALA A 34 -4.53 7.95 8.94
N ASP A 35 -4.25 8.46 10.15
CA ASP A 35 -5.23 9.19 10.95
C ASP A 35 -5.67 10.51 10.26
N ALA A 36 -4.81 11.11 9.43
CA ALA A 36 -5.13 12.32 8.66
C ALA A 36 -5.97 12.05 7.40
N ASN A 37 -5.62 11.01 6.63
CA ASN A 37 -6.09 10.83 5.25
C ASN A 37 -6.87 9.53 4.99
N TYR A 38 -6.78 8.54 5.87
CA TYR A 38 -7.37 7.21 5.63
C TYR A 38 -8.85 7.18 6.07
N TYR A 39 -9.70 6.64 5.20
CA TYR A 39 -11.13 6.46 5.44
C TYR A 39 -11.47 4.98 5.31
N LEU A 40 -12.34 4.47 6.19
CA LEU A 40 -12.78 3.08 6.18
C LEU A 40 -14.02 2.93 5.27
N PRO A 41 -13.90 2.22 4.13
CA PRO A 41 -15.02 2.05 3.21
C PRO A 41 -16.12 1.18 3.82
N LYS A 42 -17.37 1.58 3.65
CA LYS A 42 -18.57 0.87 4.13
C LYS A 42 -18.67 -0.58 3.65
N GLU A 43 -18.20 -0.83 2.44
CA GLU A 43 -18.26 -2.15 1.78
C GLU A 43 -17.36 -3.19 2.44
N SER A 44 -16.37 -2.75 3.22
CA SER A 44 -15.29 -3.62 3.69
C SER A 44 -14.90 -3.40 5.15
N ALA A 45 -15.63 -2.55 5.87
CA ALA A 45 -15.50 -2.33 7.29
C ALA A 45 -16.88 -2.42 7.96
N TYR A 46 -16.92 -3.04 9.14
CA TYR A 46 -18.14 -3.12 9.94
C TYR A 46 -18.58 -1.74 10.47
N GLN A 47 -17.61 -0.85 10.68
CA GLN A 47 -17.83 0.54 11.07
C GLN A 47 -17.27 1.41 9.96
N GLU A 48 -18.15 2.18 9.34
CA GLU A 48 -17.79 3.21 8.38
C GLU A 48 -17.31 4.45 9.14
N GLY A 49 -16.25 5.08 8.66
CA GLY A 49 -15.80 6.34 9.23
C GLY A 49 -14.33 6.63 8.99
N ARG A 50 -13.88 7.72 9.62
CA ARG A 50 -12.48 8.10 9.64
C ARG A 50 -11.67 7.06 10.39
N TRP A 51 -10.51 6.71 9.85
CA TRP A 51 -9.59 5.81 10.53
C TRP A 51 -9.07 6.45 11.83
N GLU A 52 -9.10 5.67 12.90
CA GLU A 52 -8.44 6.00 14.16
C GLU A 52 -7.54 4.83 14.55
N THR A 53 -6.23 5.09 14.61
CA THR A 53 -5.26 4.06 14.93
C THR A 53 -5.35 3.63 16.39
N LEU A 54 -5.76 2.38 16.63
CA LEU A 54 -5.84 1.81 17.97
C LEU A 54 -4.44 1.73 18.61
N PRO A 55 -4.31 1.81 19.94
CA PRO A 55 -3.02 1.89 20.62
C PRO A 55 -2.01 0.79 20.23
N PHE A 56 -2.47 -0.46 20.09
CA PHE A 56 -1.60 -1.58 19.70
C PHE A 56 -1.16 -1.55 18.23
N GLN A 57 -1.97 -0.92 17.36
CA GLN A 57 -1.72 -0.82 15.93
C GLN A 57 -0.61 0.18 15.62
N ARG A 58 -0.45 1.21 16.47
CA ARG A 58 0.52 2.29 16.28
C ARG A 58 1.94 1.80 16.09
N ALA A 59 2.39 0.90 16.97
CA ALA A 59 3.75 0.35 16.91
C ALA A 59 3.96 -0.48 15.63
N ILE A 60 2.97 -1.31 15.26
CA ILE A 60 3.04 -2.18 14.08
C ILE A 60 3.05 -1.34 12.80
N MET A 61 2.16 -0.36 12.67
CA MET A 61 2.08 0.51 11.50
C MET A 61 3.34 1.37 11.33
N ASN A 62 3.88 1.92 12.42
CA ASN A 62 5.13 2.67 12.37
C ASN A 62 6.32 1.76 12.06
N ALA A 63 6.32 0.51 12.54
CA ALA A 63 7.34 -0.46 12.16
C ALA A 63 7.28 -0.78 10.66
N MET A 64 6.08 -1.04 10.12
CA MET A 64 5.87 -1.28 8.69
C MET A 64 6.26 -0.07 7.84
N GLY A 65 5.97 1.15 8.29
CA GLY A 65 6.26 2.38 7.56
C GLY A 65 7.71 2.90 7.66
N SER A 66 8.52 2.33 8.56
CA SER A 66 9.89 2.79 8.85
C SER A 66 10.88 2.36 7.77
N ASP A 67 11.77 3.26 7.35
CA ASP A 67 12.85 2.94 6.40
C ASP A 67 14.01 2.17 7.05
N TYR A 68 14.07 2.15 8.39
CA TYR A 68 15.11 1.43 9.13
C TYR A 68 14.83 -0.06 9.26
N ILE A 69 13.59 -0.48 8.99
CA ILE A 69 13.15 -1.87 9.17
C ILE A 69 12.90 -2.47 7.80
N ARG A 70 13.70 -3.49 7.45
CA ARG A 70 13.59 -4.18 6.17
C ARG A 70 12.40 -5.15 6.15
N GLU A 71 12.18 -5.86 7.25
CA GLU A 71 11.21 -6.95 7.34
C GLU A 71 10.44 -6.85 8.66
N VAL A 72 9.11 -6.99 8.58
CA VAL A 72 8.21 -6.98 9.72
C VAL A 72 7.35 -8.24 9.70
N ASN A 73 7.59 -9.12 10.65
CA ASN A 73 6.81 -10.35 10.83
C ASN A 73 5.77 -10.13 11.93
N VAL A 74 4.48 -10.30 11.58
CA VAL A 74 3.37 -10.07 12.51
C VAL A 74 2.56 -11.34 12.70
N VAL A 75 2.60 -11.89 13.91
CA VAL A 75 1.67 -12.94 14.33
C VAL A 75 0.41 -12.25 14.85
N LYS A 76 -0.73 -12.52 14.22
CA LYS A 76 -1.99 -11.83 14.50
C LYS A 76 -3.13 -12.80 14.76
N SER A 77 -4.08 -12.37 15.57
CA SER A 77 -5.38 -13.02 15.75
C SER A 77 -6.36 -12.66 14.63
N ALA A 78 -7.47 -13.39 14.52
CA ALA A 78 -8.53 -13.06 13.58
C ALA A 78 -9.26 -11.76 13.97
N ARG A 79 -9.74 -11.01 12.96
CA ARG A 79 -10.58 -9.79 13.11
C ARG A 79 -9.96 -8.61 13.87
N VAL A 80 -8.64 -8.50 13.92
CA VAL A 80 -7.93 -7.36 14.55
C VAL A 80 -7.73 -6.13 13.64
N GLY A 81 -8.36 -6.12 12.45
CA GLY A 81 -8.20 -5.04 11.48
C GLY A 81 -6.87 -5.04 10.72
N TYR A 82 -6.15 -6.17 10.67
CA TYR A 82 -4.82 -6.26 10.04
C TYR A 82 -4.79 -5.80 8.57
N SER A 83 -5.73 -6.29 7.76
CA SER A 83 -5.79 -5.92 6.34
C SER A 83 -5.97 -4.42 6.13
N LYS A 84 -6.68 -3.74 7.05
CA LYS A 84 -6.88 -2.28 6.99
C LYS A 84 -5.64 -1.52 7.41
N MET A 85 -4.93 -1.98 8.44
CA MET A 85 -3.60 -1.44 8.78
C MET A 85 -2.63 -1.55 7.60
N LEU A 86 -2.61 -2.71 6.93
CA LEU A 86 -1.75 -2.94 5.77
C LEU A 86 -2.08 -1.95 4.65
N LEU A 87 -3.35 -1.79 4.30
CA LEU A 87 -3.77 -0.84 3.26
C LEU A 87 -3.48 0.61 3.62
N GLY A 88 -3.62 1.00 4.90
CA GLY A 88 -3.24 2.34 5.36
C GLY A 88 -1.75 2.62 5.15
N VAL A 89 -0.87 1.67 5.47
CA VAL A 89 0.57 1.82 5.25
C VAL A 89 0.93 1.81 3.75
N TYR A 90 0.25 1.00 2.95
CA TYR A 90 0.46 0.99 1.50
C TYR A 90 0.03 2.30 0.85
N ALA A 91 -1.11 2.83 1.28
CA ALA A 91 -1.59 4.13 0.83
C ALA A 91 -0.58 5.25 1.17
N TYR A 92 -0.01 5.22 2.38
CA TYR A 92 1.11 6.08 2.78
C TYR A 92 2.34 5.91 1.87
N PHE A 93 2.71 4.68 1.51
CA PHE A 93 3.84 4.45 0.62
C PHE A 93 3.63 4.98 -0.81
N ILE A 94 2.41 4.86 -1.33
CA ILE A 94 2.06 5.34 -2.68
C ILE A 94 2.04 6.87 -2.72
N GLU A 95 1.36 7.51 -1.77
CA GLU A 95 1.13 8.95 -1.79
C GLU A 95 2.33 9.73 -1.24
N HIS A 96 2.79 9.36 -0.03
CA HIS A 96 3.77 10.14 0.70
C HIS A 96 5.21 9.81 0.30
N LYS A 97 5.53 8.50 0.19
CA LYS A 97 6.87 8.04 -0.17
C LYS A 97 7.08 7.84 -1.67
N GLN A 98 6.01 7.88 -2.48
CA GLN A 98 6.04 7.65 -3.92
C GLN A 98 6.75 6.34 -4.30
N ARG A 99 6.42 5.25 -3.58
CA ARG A 99 7.04 3.93 -3.77
C ARG A 99 6.14 2.99 -4.54
N ASN A 100 6.77 2.09 -5.29
CA ASN A 100 6.09 0.94 -5.86
C ASN A 100 5.90 -0.11 -4.77
N THR A 101 4.66 -0.59 -4.64
CA THR A 101 4.25 -1.55 -3.61
C THR A 101 3.57 -2.75 -4.25
N LEU A 102 3.76 -3.94 -3.66
CA LEU A 102 3.17 -5.19 -4.13
C LEU A 102 2.50 -5.91 -2.96
N ILE A 103 1.22 -6.27 -3.11
CA ILE A 103 0.52 -7.15 -2.17
C ILE A 103 0.44 -8.53 -2.79
N TRP A 104 0.89 -9.53 -2.04
CA TRP A 104 0.87 -10.93 -2.44
C TRP A 104 -0.14 -11.72 -1.58
N LEU A 105 -0.94 -12.59 -2.20
CA LEU A 105 -1.85 -13.51 -1.50
C LEU A 105 -1.60 -14.96 -1.95
N PRO A 106 -1.95 -15.98 -1.14
CA PRO A 106 -1.65 -17.37 -1.45
C PRO A 106 -2.39 -17.93 -2.67
N THR A 107 -3.59 -17.41 -2.98
CA THR A 107 -4.40 -17.87 -4.11
C THR A 107 -4.86 -16.69 -4.97
N ASP A 108 -5.00 -16.92 -6.28
CA ASP A 108 -5.48 -15.91 -7.23
C ASP A 108 -6.92 -15.47 -6.91
N GLY A 109 -7.78 -16.40 -6.48
CA GLY A 109 -9.15 -16.08 -6.08
C GLY A 109 -9.21 -15.14 -4.87
N ASP A 110 -8.36 -15.35 -3.87
CA ASP A 110 -8.25 -14.44 -2.73
C ASP A 110 -7.71 -13.07 -3.15
N ALA A 111 -6.76 -13.04 -4.09
CA ALA A 111 -6.21 -11.79 -4.61
C ALA A 111 -7.27 -10.97 -5.37
N GLU A 112 -8.06 -11.60 -6.23
CA GLU A 112 -9.15 -10.92 -6.94
C GLU A 112 -10.21 -10.38 -5.99
N ASN A 113 -10.61 -11.18 -5.01
CA ASN A 113 -11.57 -10.76 -3.99
C ASN A 113 -11.00 -9.61 -3.15
N PHE A 114 -9.73 -9.69 -2.77
CA PHE A 114 -9.07 -8.63 -2.01
C PHE A 114 -9.02 -7.31 -2.78
N MET A 115 -8.74 -7.36 -4.08
CA MET A 115 -8.74 -6.18 -4.94
C MET A 115 -10.12 -5.51 -4.99
N LYS A 116 -11.17 -6.28 -5.31
CA LYS A 116 -12.55 -5.78 -5.44
C LYS A 116 -13.12 -5.30 -4.12
N THR A 117 -12.91 -6.06 -3.04
CA THR A 117 -13.53 -5.77 -1.74
C THR A 117 -12.75 -4.72 -0.95
N HIS A 118 -11.43 -4.67 -1.05
CA HIS A 118 -10.63 -3.82 -0.18
C HIS A 118 -9.85 -2.71 -0.90
N VAL A 119 -9.21 -3.00 -2.03
CA VAL A 119 -8.32 -2.05 -2.70
C VAL A 119 -9.11 -1.00 -3.48
N GLU A 120 -10.03 -1.40 -4.35
CA GLU A 120 -10.82 -0.48 -5.16
C GLU A 120 -11.61 0.53 -4.32
N PRO A 121 -12.32 0.13 -3.24
CA PRO A 121 -13.02 1.08 -2.39
C PRO A 121 -12.08 2.04 -1.66
N THR A 122 -10.90 1.56 -1.27
CA THR A 122 -9.87 2.41 -0.63
C THR A 122 -9.33 3.48 -1.58
N ILE A 123 -9.09 3.13 -2.86
CA ILE A 123 -8.65 4.09 -3.88
C ILE A 123 -9.75 5.12 -4.17
N ARG A 124 -11.02 4.69 -4.19
CA ARG A 124 -12.18 5.57 -4.40
C ARG A 124 -12.34 6.59 -3.27
N ASP A 125 -12.29 6.12 -2.04
CA ASP A 125 -12.69 6.89 -0.87
C ASP A 125 -11.56 7.80 -0.34
N ILE A 126 -10.32 7.59 -0.78
CA ILE A 126 -9.16 8.43 -0.41
C ILE A 126 -8.83 9.37 -1.59
N PRO A 127 -9.13 10.68 -1.49
CA PRO A 127 -8.98 11.60 -2.61
C PRO A 127 -7.55 11.71 -3.15
N SER A 128 -6.55 11.61 -2.27
CA SER A 128 -5.14 11.69 -2.64
C SER A 128 -4.69 10.47 -3.45
N LEU A 129 -5.20 9.27 -3.14
CA LEU A 129 -4.97 8.07 -3.96
C LEU A 129 -5.71 8.14 -5.29
N LEU A 130 -6.95 8.61 -5.29
CA LEU A 130 -7.74 8.75 -6.52
C LEU A 130 -7.06 9.70 -7.52
N ALA A 131 -6.47 10.79 -7.04
CA ALA A 131 -5.70 11.73 -7.85
C ALA A 131 -4.45 11.08 -8.50
N LEU A 132 -3.88 10.05 -7.86
CA LEU A 132 -2.76 9.26 -8.37
C LEU A 132 -3.20 8.09 -9.27
N ALA A 133 -4.50 7.81 -9.34
CA ALA A 133 -5.09 6.74 -10.15
C ALA A 133 -5.94 7.28 -11.32
N PRO A 134 -5.33 7.93 -12.34
CA PRO A 134 -6.04 8.47 -13.52
C PRO A 134 -6.67 7.38 -14.41
N TRP A 135 -6.41 6.12 -14.08
CA TRP A 135 -6.89 4.92 -14.74
C TRP A 135 -8.11 4.31 -14.03
N TYR A 136 -8.44 4.75 -12.80
CA TYR A 136 -9.59 4.28 -12.04
C TYR A 136 -10.90 4.57 -12.81
N GLY A 137 -11.73 3.55 -13.03
CA GLY A 137 -13.00 3.67 -13.77
C GLY A 137 -12.92 3.55 -15.30
N LYS A 138 -11.74 3.27 -15.88
CA LYS A 138 -11.60 2.91 -17.30
C LYS A 138 -11.55 1.38 -17.44
N ILE A 139 -12.17 0.83 -18.49
CA ILE A 139 -12.02 -0.59 -18.85
C ILE A 139 -10.57 -0.80 -19.27
N ILE A 140 -9.78 -1.48 -18.45
CA ILE A 140 -8.36 -1.71 -18.75
C ILE A 140 -8.11 -3.21 -18.70
N GLU A 141 -7.85 -3.79 -19.87
CA GLU A 141 -7.26 -5.13 -19.99
C GLU A 141 -6.02 -5.23 -19.08
N HIS A 142 -5.98 -6.29 -18.28
CA HIS A 142 -5.01 -6.52 -17.21
C HIS A 142 -3.63 -6.92 -17.76
N LYS A 143 -2.96 -6.05 -18.52
CA LYS A 143 -1.57 -6.26 -18.92
C LYS A 143 -0.72 -5.03 -18.59
N GLN A 144 0.11 -5.22 -17.57
CA GLN A 144 1.28 -4.41 -17.21
C GLN A 144 0.99 -2.99 -16.69
N ARG A 145 0.98 -2.82 -15.35
CA ARG A 145 0.91 -1.51 -14.69
C ARG A 145 1.94 -1.42 -13.57
N ASN A 146 2.74 -0.35 -13.57
CA ASN A 146 3.85 -0.13 -12.65
C ASN A 146 3.41 0.47 -11.30
N THR A 147 2.31 0.00 -10.71
CA THR A 147 1.90 0.39 -9.33
C THR A 147 1.04 -0.64 -8.60
N LEU A 148 0.80 -1.80 -9.22
CA LEU A 148 0.33 -3.05 -8.64
C LEU A 148 0.57 -4.08 -9.74
N ILE A 149 1.77 -4.68 -9.74
CA ILE A 149 2.15 -5.67 -10.74
C ILE A 149 1.47 -6.98 -10.34
N TRP A 150 0.48 -7.40 -11.13
CA TRP A 150 0.02 -8.78 -11.20
C TRP A 150 1.10 -9.58 -11.95
N LEU A 151 1.68 -10.58 -11.30
CA LEU A 151 2.30 -11.72 -11.97
C LEU A 151 1.36 -12.92 -11.77
N PRO A 152 0.98 -13.65 -12.83
CA PRO A 152 0.33 -14.95 -12.69
C PRO A 152 1.31 -15.94 -12.03
N THR A 153 0.91 -16.57 -10.93
CA THR A 153 1.80 -17.38 -10.08
C THR A 153 1.43 -18.84 -9.98
N ASP A 154 1.31 -19.51 -11.11
CA ASP A 154 1.41 -20.96 -11.07
C ASP A 154 2.87 -21.44 -10.90
N GLY A 155 3.86 -20.53 -10.84
CA GLY A 155 5.29 -20.90 -10.64
C GLY A 155 6.14 -19.99 -9.73
N ASP A 156 5.92 -18.67 -9.73
CA ASP A 156 6.86 -17.75 -9.06
C ASP A 156 6.64 -17.62 -7.54
N ALA A 157 5.40 -17.85 -7.04
CA ALA A 157 5.11 -17.81 -5.61
C ALA A 157 5.76 -18.98 -4.86
N GLU A 158 5.71 -20.18 -5.45
CA GLU A 158 6.38 -21.36 -4.89
C GLU A 158 7.91 -21.15 -4.88
N ASN A 159 8.44 -20.51 -5.93
CA ASN A 159 9.85 -20.20 -6.03
C ASN A 159 10.29 -19.18 -4.98
N PHE A 160 9.52 -18.10 -4.75
CA PHE A 160 9.81 -17.10 -3.71
C PHE A 160 9.68 -17.67 -2.30
N MET A 161 8.65 -18.49 -2.03
CA MET A 161 8.50 -19.19 -0.76
C MET A 161 9.76 -20.03 -0.47
N LYS A 162 10.20 -20.86 -1.43
CA LYS A 162 11.40 -21.69 -1.31
C LYS A 162 12.70 -20.89 -1.20
N THR A 163 12.83 -19.76 -1.89
CA THR A 163 14.10 -19.01 -1.93
C THR A 163 14.25 -17.97 -0.81
N HIS A 164 13.17 -17.40 -0.29
CA HIS A 164 13.26 -16.25 0.62
C HIS A 164 12.56 -16.48 1.96
N VAL A 165 11.44 -17.21 1.99
CA VAL A 165 10.63 -17.39 3.20
C VAL A 165 11.06 -18.63 3.98
N GLU A 166 11.21 -19.78 3.31
CA GLU A 166 11.60 -21.04 3.94
C GLU A 166 12.99 -21.01 4.60
N PRO A 167 14.04 -20.36 4.03
CA PRO A 167 15.33 -20.22 4.71
C PRO A 167 15.21 -19.38 5.99
N THR A 168 14.42 -18.31 5.95
CA THR A 168 14.20 -17.41 7.08
C THR A 168 13.45 -18.09 8.24
N ILE A 169 12.47 -18.94 7.92
CA ILE A 169 11.78 -19.76 8.92
C ILE A 169 12.73 -20.80 9.53
N ARG A 170 13.62 -21.40 8.72
CA ARG A 170 14.60 -22.40 9.17
C ARG A 170 15.62 -21.83 10.15
N ASP A 171 16.07 -20.60 9.92
CA ASP A 171 17.16 -19.98 10.67
C ASP A 171 16.71 -19.33 11.99
N ILE A 172 15.39 -19.22 12.22
CA ILE A 172 14.82 -18.61 13.43
C ILE A 172 13.96 -19.65 14.18
N PRO A 173 14.49 -20.27 15.26
CA PRO A 173 13.80 -21.34 16.00
C PRO A 173 12.42 -20.97 16.55
N SER A 174 12.17 -19.69 16.84
CA SER A 174 10.87 -19.21 17.28
C SER A 174 9.81 -19.17 16.16
N LEU A 175 10.23 -19.06 14.89
CA LEU A 175 9.32 -19.12 13.73
C LEU A 175 8.95 -20.57 13.38
N LEU A 176 9.87 -21.53 13.56
CA LEU A 176 9.59 -22.96 13.42
C LEU A 176 8.44 -23.42 14.35
N ALA A 177 8.38 -22.90 15.58
CA ALA A 177 7.31 -23.20 16.52
C ALA A 177 5.93 -22.62 16.11
N LEU A 178 5.93 -21.60 15.25
CA LEU A 178 4.73 -20.88 14.80
C LEU A 178 4.25 -21.30 13.40
N ALA A 179 5.05 -22.10 12.68
CA ALA A 179 4.75 -22.64 11.36
C ALA A 179 4.65 -24.18 11.37
N PRO A 180 3.66 -24.78 12.07
CA PRO A 180 3.54 -26.25 12.23
C PRO A 180 3.25 -27.03 10.93
N TRP A 181 3.08 -26.33 9.81
CA TRP A 181 2.96 -26.87 8.45
C TRP A 181 4.30 -27.00 7.73
N TYR A 182 5.39 -26.44 8.27
CA TYR A 182 6.72 -26.50 7.65
C TYR A 182 7.32 -27.92 7.76
N GLY A 183 7.45 -28.63 6.63
CA GLY A 183 8.02 -29.97 6.54
C GLY A 183 7.03 -31.15 6.53
N LYS A 184 5.73 -30.89 6.32
CA LYS A 184 4.72 -31.91 5.99
C LYS A 184 4.30 -31.78 4.53
#